data_AF-A0A5C9CT04-F1
#
_entry.id   AF-A0A5C9CT04-F1
#
_cell.length_a   1.000
_cell.length_b   1.000
_cell.length_c   1.000
_cell.angle_alpha   90.00
_cell.angle_beta   90.00
_cell.angle_gamma   90.00
#
_symmetry.space_group_name_H-M   'P 1'
#
loop_
_entity.id
_entity.type
_entity.pdbx_description
1 polymer ?
#
loop_
_entity_poly.entity_id
_entity_poly.type
_entity_poly.pdbx_seq_one_letter_code
_entity_poly.pdbx_strand_id
1 'polypeptide(L)' 'MSVLFAGQVFLFEFNVVELAPQGWALQQIKTMGYADKYQSRGEPIHLVGVEFSKASRNIVGFEVETISP' A
#
# COMPACT_ATOMS: atom_id res chain seq x y z
N MET A 1 0.39 5.69 4.50
CA MET A 1 1.47 6.71 4.30
C MET A 1 1.53 7.09 2.82
N SER A 2 1.95 8.31 2.47
CA SER A 2 2.08 8.74 1.06
C SER A 2 3.46 9.33 0.79
N VAL A 3 4.09 8.96 -0.32
CA VAL A 3 5.36 9.52 -0.79
C VAL A 3 5.19 9.95 -2.24
N LEU A 4 5.56 11.20 -2.54
CA LEU A 4 5.58 11.75 -3.89
C LEU A 4 7.04 11.91 -4.29
N PHE A 5 7.47 11.16 -5.30
CA PHE A 5 8.87 11.13 -5.71
C PHE A 5 9.01 10.77 -7.18
N ALA A 6 9.91 11.48 -7.88
CA ALA A 6 10.25 11.20 -9.28
C ALA A 6 9.04 11.09 -10.25
N GLY A 7 8.00 11.91 -10.03
CA GLY A 7 6.78 11.87 -10.86
C GLY A 7 5.93 10.61 -10.65
N GLN A 8 6.03 9.99 -9.47
CA GLN A 8 5.26 8.82 -9.06
C GLN A 8 4.64 9.08 -7.68
N VAL A 9 3.51 8.43 -7.42
CA VAL A 9 2.84 8.44 -6.12
C VAL A 9 2.92 7.06 -5.50
N PHE A 10 3.45 6.96 -4.29
CA PHE A 10 3.49 5.71 -3.53
C PHE A 10 2.58 5.83 -2.31
N LEU A 11 1.60 4.94 -2.21
CA LEU A 11 0.67 4.87 -1.09
C LEU A 11 0.89 3.55 -0.35
N PHE A 12 1.20 3.63 0.93
CA PHE A 12 1.52 2.48 1.76
C PHE A 12 0.43 2.23 2.78
N GLU A 13 0.08 0.95 2.95
CA GLU A 13 -0.74 0.43 4.04
C GLU A 13 0.02 -0.66 4.77
N PHE A 14 -0.09 -0.66 6.10
CA PHE A 14 0.72 -1.51 6.96
C PHE A 14 -0.17 -2.32 7.89
N ASN A 15 -0.06 -3.65 7.83
CA ASN A 15 -0.78 -4.54 8.73
C ASN A 15 0.18 -5.43 9.53
N VAL A 16 -0.31 -5.87 10.69
CA VAL A 16 0.35 -6.90 11.50
C VAL A 16 -0.43 -8.20 11.32
N VAL A 17 0.22 -9.26 10.84
CA VAL A 17 -0.46 -10.53 10.51
C VAL A 17 -1.08 -11.24 11.70
N GLU A 18 -0.63 -10.93 12.92
CA GLU A 18 -1.26 -11.43 14.15
C GLU A 18 -2.57 -10.68 14.51
N LEU A 19 -2.88 -9.57 13.84
CA LEU A 19 -4.07 -8.74 14.07
C LEU A 19 -4.98 -8.61 12.84
N ALA A 20 -4.53 -9.05 11.67
CA ALA A 20 -5.24 -8.98 10.40
C ALA A 20 -4.91 -10.20 9.52
N PRO A 21 -5.82 -10.62 8.62
CA PRO A 21 -5.52 -11.68 7.66
C PRO A 21 -4.32 -11.32 6.77
N GLN A 22 -3.60 -12.34 6.32
CA GLN A 22 -2.54 -12.19 5.31
C GLN A 22 -3.14 -11.75 3.96
N GLY A 23 -2.44 -10.89 3.22
CA GLY A 23 -2.90 -10.21 2.01
C GLY A 23 -3.83 -9.01 2.26
N TRP A 24 -4.19 -8.70 3.52
CA TRP A 24 -5.20 -7.68 3.81
C TRP A 24 -4.69 -6.26 3.59
N ALA A 25 -3.38 -6.02 3.65
CA ALA A 25 -2.82 -4.67 3.53
C ALA A 25 -3.13 -4.02 2.17
N LEU A 26 -2.87 -4.74 1.07
CA LEU A 26 -3.15 -4.23 -0.27
C LEU A 26 -4.65 -4.11 -0.53
N GLN A 27 -5.44 -5.06 -0.03
CA GLN A 27 -6.90 -4.99 -0.16
C GLN A 27 -7.48 -3.77 0.58
N GLN A 28 -7.04 -3.53 1.81
CA GLN A 28 -7.50 -2.41 2.63
C GLN A 28 -7.25 -1.06 1.95
N ILE A 29 -6.04 -0.82 1.42
CA ILE A 29 -5.74 0.45 0.75
C ILE A 29 -6.57 0.69 -0.51
N LYS A 30 -6.90 -0.39 -1.24
CA LYS A 30 -7.81 -0.33 -2.39
C LYS A 30 -9.23 0.00 -1.95
N THR A 31 -9.73 -0.69 -0.91
CA THR A 31 -11.08 -0.47 -0.38
C THR A 31 -11.28 0.93 0.16
N MET A 32 -10.25 1.52 0.78
CA MET A 32 -10.33 2.88 1.33
C MET A 32 -10.26 3.99 0.27
N GLY A 33 -9.96 3.66 -1.00
CA GLY A 33 -9.97 4.64 -2.09
C GLY A 33 -8.87 5.71 -1.98
N TYR A 34 -7.75 5.41 -1.30
CA TYR A 34 -6.71 6.43 -1.10
C TYR A 34 -6.04 6.92 -2.40
N ALA A 35 -6.13 6.13 -3.47
CA ALA A 35 -5.66 6.52 -4.80
C ALA A 35 -6.42 7.74 -5.36
N ASP A 36 -7.71 7.87 -5.04
CA ASP A 36 -8.61 8.88 -5.64
C ASP A 36 -8.10 10.31 -5.40
N LYS A 37 -7.44 10.53 -4.25
CA LYS A 37 -6.83 11.82 -3.90
C LYS A 37 -5.73 12.26 -4.90
N TYR A 38 -5.12 11.33 -5.60
CA TYR A 38 -3.93 11.58 -6.42
C TYR A 38 -4.17 11.41 -7.93
N GLN A 39 -5.33 10.89 -8.36
CA GLN A 39 -5.62 10.63 -9.77
C GLN A 39 -5.48 11.87 -10.67
N SER A 40 -5.86 13.06 -10.18
CA SER A 40 -5.77 14.31 -10.95
C SER A 40 -4.34 14.74 -11.30
N ARG A 41 -3.32 14.11 -10.71
CA ARG A 41 -1.91 14.40 -10.99
C ARG A 41 -1.43 13.79 -12.30
N GLY A 42 -2.13 12.80 -12.86
CA GLY A 42 -1.69 12.08 -14.07
C GLY A 42 -0.36 11.35 -13.90
N GLU A 43 0.04 11.06 -12.66
CA GLU A 43 1.24 10.29 -12.29
C GLU A 43 0.82 8.85 -12.00
N PRO A 44 1.67 7.84 -12.29
CA PRO A 44 1.36 6.48 -11.85
C PRO A 44 1.27 6.40 -10.33
N ILE A 45 0.32 5.62 -9.84
CA ILE A 45 0.05 5.45 -8.41
C ILE A 45 0.33 4.01 -8.01
N HIS A 46 1.31 3.81 -7.13
CA HIS A 46 1.67 2.52 -6.58
C HIS A 46 1.00 2.33 -5.22
N LEU A 47 0.12 1.35 -5.13
CA LEU A 47 -0.46 0.88 -3.87
C LEU A 47 0.43 -0.23 -3.33
N VAL A 48 0.99 -0.01 -2.14
CA VAL A 48 1.94 -0.92 -1.49
C VAL A 48 1.32 -1.42 -0.20
N GLY A 49 0.93 -2.68 -0.17
CA GLY A 49 0.54 -3.38 1.05
C GLY A 49 1.76 -4.02 1.70
N VAL A 50 2.01 -3.75 2.97
CA VAL A 50 3.15 -4.32 3.71
C VAL A 50 2.64 -5.01 4.97
N GLU A 51 3.15 -6.20 5.22
CA GLU A 51 2.73 -7.05 6.33
C GLU A 51 3.90 -7.38 7.24
N PHE A 52 3.72 -7.11 8.53
CA PHE A 52 4.70 -7.37 9.57
C PHE A 52 4.24 -8.50 10.46
N SER A 53 5.21 -9.29 10.95
CA SER A 53 4.98 -10.16 12.10
C SER A 53 5.59 -9.54 13.35
N LYS A 54 4.79 -9.49 14.42
CA LYS A 54 5.29 -9.16 15.77
C LYS A 54 6.24 -10.22 16.29
N ALA A 55 5.98 -11.49 15.98
CA ALA A 55 6.81 -12.61 16.44
C ALA A 55 8.22 -12.56 15.86
N SER A 56 8.35 -12.37 14.54
CA SER A 56 9.67 -12.29 13.87
C SER A 56 10.29 -10.89 13.89
N ARG A 57 9.50 -9.86 14.22
CA ARG A 57 9.87 -8.43 14.13
C ARG A 57 10.38 -8.05 12.74
N ASN A 58 9.77 -8.63 11.71
CA ASN A 58 10.20 -8.47 10.33
C ASN A 58 8.99 -8.34 9.38
N ILE A 59 9.25 -7.86 8.17
CA ILE A 59 8.30 -7.94 7.06
C ILE A 59 8.17 -9.41 6.65
N VAL A 60 6.93 -9.89 6.56
CA VAL A 60 6.61 -11.28 6.17
C VAL A 60 5.89 -11.36 4.83
N GLY A 61 5.41 -10.22 4.32
CA GLY A 61 4.79 -10.11 3.01
C GLY A 61 4.75 -8.65 2.54
N PHE A 62 4.83 -8.46 1.24
CA PHE A 62 4.47 -7.18 0.62
C PHE A 62 3.93 -7.43 -0.79
N GLU A 63 2.97 -6.60 -1.19
CA GLU A 63 2.35 -6.65 -2.50
C GLU A 63 2.24 -5.23 -3.07
N VAL A 64 2.33 -5.13 -4.40
CA VAL A 64 2.28 -3.85 -5.10
C VAL A 64 1.30 -3.96 -6.27
N GLU A 65 0.41 -2.98 -6.37
CA GLU A 65 -0.42 -2.75 -7.55
C GLU A 65 -0.15 -1.34 -8.07
N THR A 66 -0.01 -1.19 -9.39
CA THR A 66 0.19 0.12 -10.02
C THR A 66 -1.02 0.48 -10.85
N ILE A 67 -1.57 1.66 -10.58
CA ILE A 67 -2.59 2.31 -11.40
C ILE A 67 -1.85 3.21 -12.38
N SER A 68 -1.95 2.86 -13.67
CA SER A 68 -1.48 3.73 -14.74
C SER A 68 -2.42 4.93 -14.90
N PRO A 69 -1.90 6.11 -15.32
CA PRO A 69 -2.69 7.30 -15.61
C PRO A 69 -3.78 7.09 -16.65
#